data_AF-A0A955P511-F1
#
_entry.id   AF-A0A955P511-F1
#
_cell.length_a   1.000
_cell.length_b   1.000
_cell.length_c   1.000
_cell.angle_alpha   90.00
_cell.angle_beta   90.00
_cell.angle_gamma   90.00
#
_symmetry.space_group_name_H-M   'P 1'
#
loop_
_entity.id
_entity.type
_entity.pdbx_description
1 polymer ?
#
loop_
_entity_poly.entity_id
_entity_poly.type
_entity_poly.pdbx_seq_one_letter_code
_entity_poly.pdbx_strand_id
1 'polypeptide(L)' 'RLTGATVHFADNEYDRGPIIIQETVPVLDEDTPDTVAERVQELERKIYPQAIQLIAEDRIRVEGNRVKIRVP' A
#
# COMPACT_ATOMS: atom_id res chain seq x y z
N ARG A 1 -0.41 16.32 9.89
CA ARG A 1 -1.24 15.76 8.77
C ARG A 1 -0.66 14.40 8.39
N LEU A 2 -1.40 13.53 7.68
CA LEU A 2 -0.88 12.23 7.22
C LEU A 2 -0.97 12.12 5.69
N THR A 3 0.00 11.44 5.09
CA THR A 3 -0.02 10.97 3.70
C THR A 3 0.42 9.51 3.68
N GLY A 4 0.43 8.83 2.53
CA GLY A 4 0.81 7.42 2.47
C GLY A 4 0.73 6.82 1.08
N ALA A 5 0.81 5.49 1.04
CA ALA A 5 0.72 4.72 -0.18
C ALA A 5 -0.15 3.48 0.04
N THR A 6 -0.78 3.05 -1.05
CA THR A 6 -1.69 1.90 -1.07
C THR A 6 -1.27 0.96 -2.19
N VAL A 7 -1.11 -0.32 -1.86
CA VAL A 7 -0.94 -1.39 -2.86
C VAL A 7 -2.26 -2.12 -2.98
N HIS A 8 -2.81 -2.18 -4.18
CA HIS A 8 -4.09 -2.83 -4.47
C HIS A 8 -4.00 -3.60 -5.80
N PHE A 9 -4.96 -4.50 -6.04
CA PHE A 9 -5.10 -5.12 -7.35
C PHE A 9 -5.62 -4.11 -8.37
N ALA A 10 -5.13 -4.18 -9.60
CA ALA A 10 -5.68 -3.41 -10.71
C ALA A 10 -7.03 -4.00 -11.16
N ASP A 11 -7.96 -3.13 -11.55
CA ASP A 11 -9.20 -3.51 -12.25
C ASP A 11 -9.44 -2.53 -13.42
N ASN A 12 -10.65 -2.55 -14.01
CA ASN A 12 -11.00 -1.68 -15.14
C ASN A 12 -11.31 -0.24 -14.72
N GLU A 13 -11.41 0.04 -13.42
CA GLU A 13 -11.63 1.36 -12.86
C GLU A 13 -10.33 1.86 -12.21
N TYR A 14 -9.98 3.11 -12.49
CA TYR A 14 -8.73 3.67 -11.97
C TYR A 14 -8.73 3.69 -10.42
N ASP A 15 -7.67 3.14 -9.83
CA ASP A 15 -7.39 3.09 -8.38
C ASP A 15 -8.53 2.54 -7.49
N ARG A 16 -9.26 1.52 -7.97
CA ARG A 16 -10.47 1.03 -7.29
C ARG A 16 -10.47 -0.42 -6.82
N GLY A 17 -9.48 -1.20 -7.22
CA GLY A 17 -9.43 -2.61 -6.89
C GLY A 17 -9.14 -2.90 -5.42
N PRO A 18 -9.25 -4.18 -5.00
CA PRO A 18 -9.11 -4.58 -3.61
C PRO A 18 -7.73 -4.23 -3.03
N ILE A 19 -7.72 -3.51 -1.91
CA ILE A 19 -6.50 -3.09 -1.20
C ILE A 19 -5.82 -4.28 -0.52
N ILE A 20 -4.52 -4.45 -0.74
CA ILE A 20 -3.67 -5.48 -0.13
C ILE A 20 -2.98 -4.92 1.12
N ILE A 21 -2.22 -3.82 0.98
CA ILE A 21 -1.53 -3.12 2.08
C ILE A 21 -1.74 -1.62 1.92
N GLN A 22 -1.96 -0.94 3.03
CA GLN A 22 -1.99 0.52 3.10
C GLN A 22 -1.24 0.97 4.35
N GLU A 23 -0.29 1.88 4.18
CA GLU A 23 0.45 2.49 5.29
C GLU A 23 0.47 4.01 5.12
N THR A 24 0.78 4.71 6.22
CA THR A 24 0.84 6.17 6.26
C THR A 24 2.12 6.67 6.89
N VAL A 25 2.56 7.84 6.46
CA VAL A 25 3.67 8.61 7.03
C VAL A 25 3.19 10.01 7.44
N PRO A 26 3.78 10.63 8.47
CA PRO A 26 3.42 11.98 8.85
C PRO A 26 3.91 13.00 7.83
N VAL A 27 3.17 14.10 7.72
CA VAL A 27 3.63 15.36 7.13
C VAL A 27 3.88 16.32 8.29
N LEU A 28 5.13 16.71 8.45
CA LEU A 28 5.65 17.58 9.50
C LEU A 28 5.61 19.04 9.06
N ASP A 29 5.67 19.96 10.02
CA ASP A 29 5.52 21.40 9.75
C ASP A 29 6.65 21.98 8.88
N GLU A 30 7.84 21.38 8.95
CA GLU A 30 9.02 21.82 8.17
C GLU A 30 9.25 20.99 6.89
N ASP A 31 8.34 20.10 6.55
CA ASP A 31 8.46 19.31 5.33
C ASP A 31 8.33 20.17 4.07
N THR A 32 9.18 19.86 3.08
CA THR A 32 8.99 20.30 1.70
C THR A 32 8.26 19.22 0.91
N PRO A 33 7.68 19.53 -0.27
CA PRO A 33 7.12 18.50 -1.13
C PRO A 33 8.10 17.35 -1.41
N ASP A 34 9.38 17.65 -1.56
CA ASP A 34 10.43 16.67 -1.84
C ASP A 34 10.69 15.74 -0.63
N THR A 35 10.75 16.28 0.59
CA THR A 35 10.95 15.44 1.79
C THR A 35 9.75 14.53 2.07
N VAL A 36 8.53 14.99 1.77
CA VAL A 36 7.34 14.16 1.83
C VAL A 36 7.38 13.07 0.74
N ALA A 37 7.74 13.44 -0.49
CA ALA A 37 7.82 12.50 -1.59
C ALA A 37 8.85 11.40 -1.33
N GLU A 38 10.03 11.75 -0.82
CA GLU A 38 11.07 10.77 -0.44
C GLU A 38 10.55 9.79 0.61
N ARG A 39 9.87 10.29 1.65
CA ARG A 39 9.28 9.47 2.71
C ARG A 39 8.17 8.54 2.21
N VAL A 40 7.33 9.02 1.28
CA VAL A 40 6.31 8.19 0.63
C VAL A 40 6.96 7.15 -0.26
N GLN A 41 8.03 7.50 -0.98
CA GLN A 41 8.73 6.56 -1.86
C GLN A 41 9.47 5.47 -1.07
N GLU A 42 10.03 5.78 0.10
CA GLU A 42 10.54 4.78 1.04
C GLU A 42 9.43 3.83 1.51
N LEU A 43 8.25 4.37 1.81
CA LEU A 43 7.08 3.59 2.18
C LEU A 43 6.65 2.64 1.05
N GLU A 44 6.57 3.12 -0.19
CA GLU A 44 6.26 2.31 -1.39
C GLU A 44 7.26 1.16 -1.56
N ARG A 45 8.56 1.45 -1.48
CA ARG A 45 9.63 0.44 -1.56
C ARG A 45 9.52 -0.63 -0.48
N LYS A 46 8.94 -0.29 0.68
CA LYS A 46 8.68 -1.23 1.77
C LYS A 46 7.44 -2.08 1.50
N ILE A 47 6.29 -1.47 1.22
CA ILE A 47 5.00 -2.18 1.20
C ILE A 47 4.75 -2.93 -0.10
N TYR A 48 5.34 -2.50 -1.22
CA TYR A 48 5.13 -3.14 -2.52
C TYR A 48 5.71 -4.57 -2.58
N PRO A 49 6.98 -4.82 -2.20
CA PRO A 49 7.50 -6.18 -2.13
C PRO A 49 6.76 -7.06 -1.11
N GLN A 50 6.28 -6.50 0.01
CA GLN A 50 5.50 -7.24 1.01
C GLN A 50 4.18 -7.74 0.42
N ALA A 51 3.47 -6.92 -0.35
CA ALA A 51 2.25 -7.33 -1.04
C ALA A 51 2.54 -8.47 -2.03
N ILE A 52 3.64 -8.38 -2.79
CA ILE A 52 4.08 -9.45 -3.69
C ILE A 52 4.37 -10.74 -2.92
N GLN A 53 5.07 -10.65 -1.78
CA GLN A 53 5.37 -11.81 -0.94
C GLN A 53 4.09 -12.49 -0.44
N LEU A 54 3.10 -11.73 0.03
CA LEU A 54 1.81 -12.29 0.47
C LEU A 54 1.07 -13.02 -0.67
N ILE A 55 1.18 -12.53 -1.90
CA ILE A 55 0.65 -13.22 -3.09
C ILE A 55 1.43 -14.50 -3.35
N ALA A 56 2.77 -14.43 -3.36
CA ALA A 56 3.64 -15.56 -3.65
C ALA A 56 3.51 -16.71 -2.63
N GLU A 57 3.17 -16.39 -1.38
CA GLU A 57 2.93 -17.34 -0.30
C GLU A 57 1.50 -17.93 -0.30
N ASP A 58 0.64 -17.62 -1.27
CA ASP A 58 -0.80 -17.98 -1.29
C ASP A 58 -1.55 -17.54 -0.01
N ARG A 59 -1.16 -16.39 0.54
CA ARG A 59 -1.76 -15.85 1.77
C ARG A 59 -2.89 -14.87 1.52
N ILE A 60 -3.19 -14.58 0.26
CA ILE A 60 -4.22 -13.63 -0.13
C ILE A 60 -5.45 -14.35 -0.67
N ARG A 61 -6.62 -13.95 -0.18
CA ARG A 61 -7.91 -14.28 -0.80
C ARG A 61 -8.70 -13.01 -1.05
N VAL A 62 -9.17 -12.82 -2.28
CA VAL A 62 -10.07 -11.72 -2.63
C VAL A 62 -11.52 -12.17 -2.42
N GLU A 63 -12.29 -11.38 -1.66
CA GLU A 63 -13.71 -11.58 -1.38
C GLU A 63 -14.47 -10.29 -1.68
N GLY A 64 -15.16 -10.25 -2.83
CA GLY A 64 -15.74 -9.00 -3.34
C GLY A 64 -14.64 -7.96 -3.58
N ASN A 65 -14.79 -6.76 -3.01
CA ASN A 65 -13.77 -5.70 -3.11
C ASN A 65 -12.81 -5.65 -1.90
N ARG A 66 -12.55 -6.78 -1.23
CA ARG A 66 -11.67 -6.83 -0.05
C ARG A 66 -10.68 -7.97 -0.14
N VAL A 67 -9.48 -7.74 0.37
CA VAL A 67 -8.44 -8.76 0.56
C VAL A 67 -8.50 -9.30 1.99
N LYS A 68 -8.49 -10.63 2.12
CA LYS A 68 -8.28 -11.37 3.36
C LYS A 68 -6.85 -11.91 3.35
N ILE A 69 -6.06 -11.56 4.37
CA ILE A 69 -4.70 -12.07 4.55
C ILE A 69 -4.71 -13.20 5.58
N ARG A 70 -4.18 -14.37 5.21
CA ARG A 70 -3.95 -15.47 6.14
C ARG A 70 -2.72 -15.16 6.99
N VAL A 71 -2.90 -15.17 8.31
CA VAL A 71 -1.80 -15.10 9.27
C VAL A 71 -1.15 -16.50 9.34
N PRO A 72 0.18 -16.62 9.46
CA PRO A 72 0.84 -17.91 9.65
C PRO A 72 0.34 -18.63 10.91
#